data_AF-A0A3A5VCH6-F1
#
_entry.id   AF-A0A3A5VCH6-F1
#
_cell.length_a   1.000
_cell.length_b   1.000
_cell.length_c   1.000
_cell.angle_alpha   90.00
_cell.angle_beta   90.00
_cell.angle_gamma   90.00
#
_symmetry.space_group_name_H-M   'P 1'
#
loop_
_entity.id
_entity.type
_entity.pdbx_description
1 polymer ?
#
loop_
_entity_poly.entity_id
_entity_poly.type
_entity_poly.pdbx_seq_one_letter_code
_entity_poly.pdbx_strand_id
1 'polypeptide(L)'
;MLLLAVILLPLASAETYRISGKATYADGSAVQLDYVSVQCEQSNFDCYQYRGTNAITDAYGDFTIVIDADVGEDDLDILLALRGETFTHTIDISAHENSSQSRLYQDIQLEQNPPPSGVFMGFGCFIVLFVLVFVSVLLRTGRRLATPRGRMEFMGYRPARELECPKCKESVVQHELVKHLIIEHDLDPLDAGQLTGKVMRRLWSEEE
;
A
#
# COMPACT_ATOMS: atom_id res chain seq x y z
N MET A 1 2.43 -20.24 -69.81
CA MET A 1 2.68 -21.35 -68.88
C MET A 1 2.79 -20.76 -67.49
N LEU A 2 1.71 -20.86 -66.72
CA LEU A 2 1.61 -20.37 -65.35
C LEU A 2 2.21 -21.46 -64.45
N LEU A 3 3.46 -21.28 -63.99
CA LEU A 3 4.05 -22.21 -63.04
C LEU A 3 3.54 -21.86 -61.65
N LEU A 4 2.56 -22.65 -61.19
CA LEU A 4 2.01 -22.60 -59.85
C LEU A 4 3.10 -23.11 -58.89
N ALA A 5 3.81 -22.19 -58.24
CA ALA A 5 4.68 -22.52 -57.12
C ALA A 5 3.78 -22.92 -55.94
N VAL A 6 3.58 -24.22 -55.77
CA VAL A 6 2.91 -24.80 -54.61
C VAL A 6 3.80 -24.53 -53.41
N ILE A 7 3.36 -23.56 -52.61
CA ILE A 7 3.91 -23.25 -51.29
C ILE A 7 3.55 -24.45 -50.39
N LEU A 8 4.46 -25.41 -50.28
CA LEU A 8 4.46 -26.41 -49.20
C LEU A 8 5.00 -25.70 -47.95
N LEU A 9 4.12 -24.99 -47.24
CA LEU A 9 4.38 -24.64 -45.85
C LEU A 9 4.20 -25.93 -45.03
N PRO A 10 5.20 -26.37 -44.25
CA PRO A 10 4.97 -27.42 -43.28
C PRO A 10 3.94 -26.89 -42.28
N LEU A 11 2.78 -27.53 -42.18
CA LEU A 11 1.93 -27.40 -41.00
C LEU A 11 2.63 -28.14 -39.86
N ALA A 12 3.63 -27.51 -39.25
CA ALA A 12 4.13 -27.93 -37.96
C ALA A 12 3.02 -27.61 -36.94
N SER A 13 2.20 -28.61 -36.62
CA SER A 13 1.32 -28.55 -35.46
C SER A 13 2.21 -28.79 -34.24
N ALA A 14 2.80 -27.72 -33.70
CA ALA A 14 3.42 -27.77 -32.38
C ALA A 14 2.27 -27.75 -31.36
N GLU A 15 1.75 -28.92 -31.02
CA GLU A 15 0.75 -29.06 -29.97
C GLU A 15 1.46 -28.96 -28.63
N THR A 16 1.16 -27.91 -27.86
CA THR A 16 1.84 -27.66 -26.59
C THR A 16 1.21 -28.51 -25.49
N TYR A 17 2.04 -29.25 -24.78
CA TYR A 17 1.61 -30.14 -23.70
C TYR A 17 1.34 -29.33 -22.43
N ARG A 18 0.17 -29.55 -21.83
CA ARG A 18 -0.33 -28.74 -20.71
C ARG A 18 -0.56 -29.57 -19.47
N ILE A 19 0.04 -29.14 -18.37
CA ILE A 19 -0.14 -29.70 -17.04
C ILE A 19 -0.90 -28.68 -16.21
N SER A 20 -2.12 -29.00 -15.80
CA SER A 20 -2.94 -28.18 -14.91
C SER A 20 -3.14 -28.86 -13.57
N GLY A 21 -3.46 -28.11 -12.54
CA GLY A 21 -3.74 -28.68 -11.23
C GLY A 21 -3.93 -27.61 -10.18
N LYS A 22 -4.20 -28.06 -8.95
CA LYS A 22 -4.32 -27.21 -7.78
C LYS A 22 -3.22 -27.50 -6.78
N ALA A 23 -2.53 -26.45 -6.35
CA ALA A 23 -1.51 -26.49 -5.32
C ALA A 23 -2.09 -26.12 -3.94
N THR A 24 -1.94 -27.02 -2.97
CA THR A 24 -2.43 -26.84 -1.59
C THR A 24 -1.33 -27.14 -0.57
N TYR A 25 -1.43 -26.53 0.61
CA TYR A 25 -0.62 -26.86 1.79
C TYR A 25 -1.16 -28.11 2.49
N ALA A 26 -0.43 -28.61 3.49
CA ALA A 26 -0.84 -29.80 4.26
C ALA A 26 -2.22 -29.65 4.94
N ASP A 27 -2.62 -28.42 5.28
CA ASP A 27 -3.91 -28.09 5.87
C ASP A 27 -5.04 -27.90 4.84
N GLY A 28 -4.74 -28.08 3.54
CA GLY A 28 -5.67 -27.89 2.43
C GLY A 28 -5.87 -26.44 2.00
N SER A 29 -5.17 -25.48 2.63
CA SER A 29 -5.18 -24.09 2.17
C SER A 29 -4.45 -23.95 0.83
N ALA A 30 -4.85 -22.98 0.00
CA ALA A 30 -4.27 -22.78 -1.32
C ALA A 30 -2.87 -22.16 -1.25
N VAL A 31 -1.96 -22.64 -2.10
CA VAL A 31 -0.64 -22.01 -2.30
C VAL A 31 -0.80 -20.88 -3.32
N GLN A 32 -0.81 -19.64 -2.85
CA GLN A 32 -1.15 -18.48 -3.68
C GLN A 32 0.10 -17.73 -4.17
N LEU A 33 0.08 -17.32 -5.45
CA LEU A 33 1.08 -16.41 -6.05
C LEU A 33 2.53 -16.92 -5.93
N ASP A 34 2.73 -18.23 -5.99
CA ASP A 34 4.04 -18.88 -5.96
C ASP A 34 4.35 -19.58 -7.29
N TYR A 35 5.64 -19.81 -7.56
CA TYR A 35 6.09 -20.43 -8.80
C TYR A 35 6.14 -21.95 -8.67
N VAL A 36 5.42 -22.64 -9.55
CA VAL A 36 5.65 -24.04 -9.89
C VAL A 36 6.66 -24.07 -11.03
N SER A 37 7.77 -24.77 -10.84
CA SER A 37 8.91 -24.80 -11.77
C SER A 37 9.22 -26.22 -12.22
N VAL A 38 9.59 -26.41 -13.48
CA VAL A 38 10.06 -27.71 -13.97
C VAL A 38 11.54 -27.87 -13.65
N GLN A 39 11.85 -28.96 -12.93
CA GLN A 39 13.18 -29.44 -12.59
C GLN A 39 13.37 -30.85 -13.14
N CYS A 40 14.63 -31.29 -13.17
CA CYS A 40 15.03 -32.58 -13.74
C CYS A 40 15.94 -33.30 -12.76
N GLU A 41 15.81 -34.63 -12.71
CA GLU A 41 16.79 -35.47 -12.03
C GLU A 41 18.15 -35.40 -12.72
N GLN A 42 19.22 -35.62 -11.96
CA GLN A 42 20.59 -35.54 -12.50
C GLN A 42 20.91 -36.62 -13.54
N SER A 43 20.15 -37.71 -13.56
CA SER A 43 20.30 -38.84 -14.49
C SER A 43 19.50 -38.70 -15.78
N ASN A 44 18.55 -37.75 -15.86
CA ASN A 44 17.66 -37.61 -17.01
C ASN A 44 18.08 -36.41 -17.88
N PHE A 45 18.85 -36.69 -18.94
CA PHE A 45 19.37 -35.65 -19.83
C PHE A 45 18.30 -35.06 -20.76
N ASP A 46 17.30 -35.86 -21.13
CA ASP A 46 16.25 -35.46 -22.07
C ASP A 46 15.29 -34.45 -21.42
N CYS A 47 15.17 -34.46 -20.09
CA CYS A 47 14.39 -33.46 -19.35
C CYS A 47 15.02 -32.04 -19.39
N TYR A 48 16.34 -31.90 -19.61
CA TYR A 48 17.02 -30.61 -19.42
C TYR A 48 16.48 -29.47 -20.30
N GLN A 49 15.86 -29.79 -21.43
CA GLN A 49 15.24 -28.79 -22.30
C GLN A 49 14.05 -28.07 -21.64
N TYR A 50 13.37 -28.71 -20.69
CA TYR A 50 12.23 -28.14 -19.97
C TYR A 50 12.61 -27.32 -18.74
N ARG A 51 13.88 -27.39 -18.34
CA ARG A 51 14.37 -26.75 -17.12
C ARG A 51 14.19 -25.24 -17.19
N GLY A 52 13.51 -24.68 -16.19
CA GLY A 52 13.24 -23.25 -16.10
C GLY A 52 11.89 -22.82 -16.67
N THR A 53 11.11 -23.76 -17.21
CA THR A 53 9.68 -23.54 -17.45
C THR A 53 8.96 -23.38 -16.12
N ASN A 54 8.33 -22.22 -15.91
CA ASN A 54 7.66 -21.89 -14.66
C ASN A 54 6.26 -21.35 -14.91
N ALA A 55 5.33 -21.68 -14.01
CA ALA A 55 3.99 -21.11 -13.96
C ALA A 55 3.72 -20.55 -12.56
N ILE A 56 2.96 -19.47 -12.48
CA ILE A 56 2.53 -18.89 -11.19
C ILE A 56 1.18 -19.47 -10.81
N THR A 57 0.99 -19.83 -9.54
CA THR A 57 -0.32 -20.19 -9.00
C THR A 57 -1.19 -18.96 -8.83
N ASP A 58 -2.49 -19.10 -9.07
CA ASP A 58 -3.45 -18.02 -8.88
C ASP A 58 -3.85 -17.85 -7.40
N ALA A 59 -4.87 -17.01 -7.13
CA ALA A 59 -5.38 -16.76 -5.78
C ALA A 59 -6.09 -17.98 -5.15
N TYR A 60 -6.42 -18.99 -5.93
CA TYR A 60 -7.06 -20.24 -5.50
C TYR A 60 -6.09 -21.42 -5.49
N GLY A 61 -4.84 -21.20 -5.91
CA GLY A 61 -3.80 -22.23 -6.00
C GLY A 61 -3.80 -22.98 -7.32
N ASP A 62 -4.61 -22.58 -8.29
CA ASP A 62 -4.66 -23.21 -9.61
C ASP A 62 -3.44 -22.79 -10.43
N PHE A 63 -2.83 -23.75 -11.14
CA PHE A 63 -1.69 -23.51 -12.02
C PHE A 63 -1.87 -24.21 -13.37
N THR A 64 -1.13 -23.74 -14.38
CA THR A 64 -1.00 -24.44 -15.65
C THR A 64 0.40 -24.23 -16.22
N ILE A 65 1.17 -25.31 -16.31
CA ILE A 65 2.47 -25.37 -16.95
C ILE A 65 2.26 -25.77 -18.41
N VAL A 66 2.99 -25.10 -19.31
CA VAL A 66 2.98 -25.39 -20.74
C VAL A 66 4.40 -25.73 -21.15
N ILE A 67 4.60 -26.91 -21.72
CA ILE A 67 5.88 -27.38 -22.26
C ILE A 67 5.69 -27.82 -23.71
N ASP A 68 6.74 -27.65 -24.52
CA ASP A 68 6.77 -28.06 -25.92
C ASP A 68 7.33 -29.48 -26.00
N ALA A 69 6.48 -30.48 -25.69
CA ALA A 69 6.85 -31.90 -25.70
C ALA A 69 6.50 -32.58 -27.03
N ASP A 70 7.44 -33.35 -27.56
CA ASP A 70 7.30 -34.07 -28.82
C ASP A 70 6.97 -35.56 -28.59
N VAL A 71 6.37 -36.23 -29.58
CA VAL A 71 5.96 -37.65 -29.53
C VAL A 71 7.09 -38.62 -29.13
N GLY A 72 8.36 -38.21 -29.30
CA GLY A 72 9.52 -39.00 -28.90
C GLY A 72 9.82 -39.02 -27.40
N GLU A 73 9.09 -38.24 -26.62
CA GLU A 73 9.33 -37.99 -25.19
C GLU A 73 8.19 -38.49 -24.30
N ASP A 74 7.33 -39.34 -24.87
CA ASP A 74 6.37 -40.12 -24.11
C ASP A 74 7.09 -40.97 -23.05
N ASP A 75 6.49 -41.08 -21.87
CA ASP A 75 7.06 -41.70 -20.66
C ASP A 75 8.28 -40.97 -20.05
N LEU A 76 8.55 -39.72 -20.43
CA LEU A 76 9.62 -38.93 -19.82
C LEU A 76 9.20 -38.38 -18.44
N ASP A 77 9.97 -38.70 -17.40
CA ASP A 77 9.75 -38.17 -16.05
C ASP A 77 10.38 -36.78 -15.86
N ILE A 78 9.55 -35.82 -15.46
CA ILE A 78 9.94 -34.47 -15.04
C ILE A 78 9.57 -34.22 -13.57
N LEU A 79 10.21 -33.26 -12.93
CA LEU A 79 9.92 -32.88 -11.54
C LEU A 79 9.26 -31.50 -11.51
N LEU A 80 8.06 -31.40 -10.94
CA LEU A 80 7.42 -30.14 -10.61
C LEU A 80 7.88 -29.70 -9.22
N ALA A 81 8.53 -28.55 -9.14
CA ALA A 81 9.04 -28.02 -7.90
C ALA A 81 8.29 -26.76 -7.46
N LEU A 82 7.80 -26.77 -6.23
CA LEU A 82 7.05 -25.68 -5.61
C LEU A 82 7.52 -25.53 -4.17
N ARG A 83 7.89 -24.31 -3.76
CA ARG A 83 8.24 -23.99 -2.36
C ARG A 83 9.33 -24.89 -1.75
N GLY A 84 10.23 -25.43 -2.58
CA GLY A 84 11.33 -26.30 -2.17
C GLY A 84 11.00 -27.80 -2.12
N GLU A 85 9.75 -28.17 -2.40
CA GLU A 85 9.31 -29.56 -2.54
C GLU A 85 9.22 -29.94 -4.02
N THR A 86 9.42 -31.23 -4.34
CA THR A 86 9.45 -31.75 -5.71
C THR A 86 8.48 -32.90 -5.90
N PHE A 87 7.75 -32.90 -7.02
CA PHE A 87 6.71 -33.85 -7.36
C PHE A 87 6.97 -34.43 -8.74
N THR A 88 6.97 -35.75 -8.88
CA THR A 88 7.18 -36.40 -10.18
C THR A 88 5.94 -36.25 -11.06
N HIS A 89 6.15 -35.94 -12.34
CA HIS A 89 5.15 -35.96 -13.40
C HIS A 89 5.73 -36.72 -14.59
N THR A 90 5.02 -37.74 -15.06
CA THR A 90 5.38 -38.48 -16.27
C THR A 90 4.64 -37.87 -17.45
N ILE A 91 5.37 -37.52 -18.50
CA ILE A 91 4.78 -37.02 -19.74
C ILE A 91 4.05 -38.17 -20.44
N ASP A 92 2.74 -38.06 -20.57
CA ASP A 92 1.89 -39.03 -21.28
C ASP A 92 1.13 -38.30 -22.39
N ILE A 93 1.68 -38.38 -23.60
CA ILE A 93 1.17 -37.69 -24.78
C ILE A 93 -0.14 -38.32 -25.23
N SER A 94 -0.25 -39.64 -25.09
CA SER A 94 -1.47 -40.38 -25.44
C SER A 94 -2.64 -39.98 -24.55
N ALA A 95 -2.42 -39.81 -23.25
CA ALA A 95 -3.44 -39.35 -22.31
C ALA A 95 -3.78 -37.87 -22.54
N HIS A 96 -2.81 -37.05 -22.92
CA HIS A 96 -3.03 -35.65 -23.26
C HIS A 96 -3.94 -35.49 -24.49
N GLU A 97 -3.64 -36.19 -25.59
CA GLU A 97 -4.45 -36.16 -26.82
C GLU A 97 -5.87 -36.71 -26.61
N ASN A 98 -6.01 -37.75 -25.77
CA ASN A 98 -7.31 -38.33 -25.43
C ASN A 98 -8.08 -37.51 -24.39
N SER A 99 -7.46 -36.51 -23.75
CA SER A 99 -8.12 -35.65 -22.79
C SER A 99 -9.08 -34.70 -23.49
N SER A 100 -10.27 -34.51 -22.92
CA SER A 100 -11.31 -33.65 -23.51
C SER A 100 -10.93 -32.16 -23.59
N GLN A 101 -9.85 -31.77 -22.94
CA GLN A 101 -9.44 -30.37 -22.76
C GLN A 101 -7.96 -30.15 -23.11
N SER A 102 -7.31 -31.11 -23.79
CA SER A 102 -5.88 -31.05 -24.14
C SER A 102 -5.03 -30.59 -22.96
N ARG A 103 -5.21 -31.25 -21.80
CA ARG A 103 -4.47 -30.99 -20.56
C ARG A 103 -4.51 -32.20 -19.64
N LEU A 104 -3.39 -32.48 -18.99
CA LEU A 104 -3.34 -33.43 -17.88
C LEU A 104 -3.50 -32.71 -16.56
N TYR A 105 -4.16 -33.39 -15.62
CA TYR A 105 -4.49 -32.83 -14.32
C TYR A 105 -3.69 -33.51 -13.22
N GLN A 106 -2.88 -32.73 -12.48
CA GLN A 106 -2.10 -33.18 -11.34
C GLN A 106 -2.16 -32.16 -10.21
N ASP A 107 -2.88 -32.49 -9.15
CA ASP A 107 -2.88 -31.70 -7.92
C ASP A 107 -1.56 -31.88 -7.15
N ILE A 108 -1.13 -30.81 -6.51
CA ILE A 108 0.09 -30.77 -5.70
C ILE A 108 -0.32 -30.47 -4.26
N GLN A 109 0.08 -31.32 -3.32
CA GLN A 109 -0.10 -31.07 -1.89
C GLN A 109 1.27 -31.00 -1.22
N LEU A 110 1.59 -29.83 -0.67
CA LEU A 110 2.81 -29.60 0.08
C LEU A 110 2.73 -30.23 1.47
N GLU A 111 3.85 -30.73 1.98
CA GLU A 111 3.97 -31.20 3.37
C GLU A 111 4.06 -30.04 4.37
N GLN A 112 4.51 -28.87 3.92
CA GLN A 112 4.60 -27.69 4.78
C GLN A 112 3.22 -27.10 5.09
N ASN A 113 3.11 -26.50 6.28
CA ASN A 113 1.95 -25.67 6.65
C ASN A 113 2.08 -24.25 6.06
N PRO A 114 0.96 -23.55 5.83
CA PRO A 114 1.01 -22.20 5.28
C PRO A 114 1.79 -21.24 6.19
N PRO A 115 2.53 -20.27 5.60
CA PRO A 115 3.19 -19.24 6.40
C PRO A 115 2.14 -18.42 7.18
N PRO A 116 2.46 -17.94 8.39
CA PRO A 116 1.54 -17.12 9.17
C PRO A 116 1.18 -15.85 8.39
N SER A 117 -0.12 -15.51 8.39
CA SER A 117 -0.63 -14.37 7.62
C SER A 117 0.00 -13.04 8.06
N GLY A 118 0.63 -12.33 7.11
CA GLY A 118 1.36 -11.07 7.35
C GLY A 118 0.50 -9.87 7.76
N VAL A 119 -0.83 -10.02 7.79
CA VAL A 119 -1.80 -8.96 8.11
C VAL A 119 -1.56 -8.39 9.52
N PHE A 120 -1.12 -9.22 10.47
CA PHE A 120 -0.88 -8.76 11.84
C PHE A 120 0.33 -7.82 11.97
N MET A 121 1.31 -7.91 11.07
CA MET A 121 2.53 -7.11 11.18
C MET A 121 2.35 -5.68 10.65
N GLY A 122 1.52 -5.49 9.63
CA GLY A 122 1.24 -4.17 9.05
C GLY A 122 0.37 -3.28 9.94
N PHE A 123 -0.74 -3.82 10.46
CA PHE A 123 -1.65 -3.05 11.30
C PHE A 123 -1.04 -2.63 12.64
N GLY A 124 -0.13 -3.44 13.21
CA GLY A 124 0.55 -3.12 14.45
C GLY A 124 1.35 -1.81 14.38
N CYS A 125 2.07 -1.58 13.28
CA CYS A 125 2.89 -0.37 13.13
C CYS A 125 2.04 0.91 13.06
N PHE A 126 0.95 0.87 12.27
CA PHE A 126 0.05 2.02 12.14
C PHE A 126 -0.66 2.34 13.46
N ILE A 127 -1.13 1.33 14.20
CA ILE A 127 -1.80 1.54 15.49
C ILE A 127 -0.84 2.17 16.50
N VAL A 128 0.41 1.69 16.57
CA VAL A 128 1.42 2.27 17.49
C VAL A 128 1.68 3.74 17.17
N LEU A 129 1.84 4.11 15.90
CA LEU A 129 2.03 5.50 15.49
C LEU A 129 0.83 6.38 15.88
N PHE A 130 -0.39 5.90 15.62
CA PHE A 130 -1.61 6.62 16.00
C PHE A 130 -1.69 6.85 17.52
N VAL A 131 -1.40 5.83 18.33
CA VAL A 131 -1.41 5.94 19.78
C VAL A 131 -0.37 6.95 20.28
N LEU A 132 0.85 6.93 19.73
CA LEU A 132 1.91 7.88 20.12
C LEU A 132 1.54 9.33 19.79
N VAL A 133 1.00 9.58 18.59
CA VAL A 133 0.54 10.91 18.20
C VAL A 133 -0.61 11.37 19.09
N PHE A 134 -1.57 10.49 19.36
CA PHE A 134 -2.72 10.81 20.21
C PHE A 134 -2.29 11.17 21.64
N VAL A 135 -1.41 10.38 22.25
CA VAL A 135 -0.85 10.67 23.58
C VAL A 135 -0.07 11.99 23.58
N SER A 136 0.72 12.26 22.55
CA SER A 136 1.45 13.52 22.39
C SER A 136 0.51 14.73 22.33
N VAL A 137 -0.59 14.62 21.57
CA VAL A 137 -1.61 15.67 21.48
C VAL A 137 -2.34 15.84 22.82
N LEU A 138 -2.72 14.77 23.51
CA LEU A 138 -3.35 14.86 24.83
C LEU A 138 -2.43 15.52 25.87
N LEU A 139 -1.16 15.13 25.92
CA LEU A 139 -0.18 15.74 26.84
C LEU A 139 0.04 17.23 26.51
N ARG A 140 0.17 17.57 25.22
CA ARG A 140 0.34 18.97 24.77
C ARG A 140 -0.88 19.82 25.10
N THR A 141 -2.08 19.26 24.90
CA THR A 141 -3.36 19.92 25.18
C THR A 141 -3.59 20.08 26.67
N GLY A 142 -3.35 19.04 27.47
CA GLY A 142 -3.42 19.07 28.93
C GLY A 142 -2.49 20.11 29.52
N ARG A 143 -1.23 20.21 29.04
CA ARG A 143 -0.28 21.24 29.48
C ARG A 143 -0.76 22.67 29.17
N ARG A 144 -1.42 22.90 28.03
CA ARG A 144 -1.99 24.21 27.69
C ARG A 144 -3.19 24.56 28.58
N LEU A 145 -4.09 23.61 28.80
CA LEU A 145 -5.28 23.78 29.65
C LEU A 145 -4.95 23.95 31.14
N ALA A 146 -3.79 23.45 31.60
CA ALA A 146 -3.34 23.62 32.98
C ALA A 146 -3.01 25.09 33.35
N THR A 147 -2.78 25.95 32.35
CA THR A 147 -2.55 27.38 32.58
C THR A 147 -3.86 28.17 32.50
N PRO A 148 -4.10 29.16 33.38
CA PRO A 148 -5.33 29.96 33.33
C PRO A 148 -5.47 30.69 31.99
N ARG A 149 -4.35 31.18 31.42
CA ARG A 149 -4.31 31.86 30.12
C ARG A 149 -4.65 30.90 28.96
N GLY A 150 -4.08 29.70 28.94
CA GLY A 150 -4.39 28.68 27.94
C GLY A 150 -5.80 28.11 28.05
N ARG A 151 -6.38 28.05 29.26
CA ARG A 151 -7.80 27.72 29.47
C ARG A 151 -8.72 28.81 28.91
N MET A 152 -8.40 30.08 29.15
CA MET A 152 -9.16 31.21 28.61
C MET A 152 -9.08 31.26 27.08
N GLU A 153 -7.91 30.99 26.50
CA GLU A 153 -7.72 30.90 25.05
C GLU A 153 -8.51 29.74 24.43
N PHE A 154 -8.55 28.57 25.08
CA PHE A 154 -9.35 27.42 24.62
C PHE A 154 -10.86 27.68 24.71
N MET A 155 -11.30 28.50 25.67
CA MET A 155 -12.68 29.00 25.78
C MET A 155 -12.99 30.13 24.78
N GLY A 156 -12.03 30.54 23.95
CA GLY A 156 -12.20 31.60 22.95
C GLY A 156 -12.09 33.03 23.51
N TYR A 157 -11.68 33.18 24.78
CA TYR A 157 -11.49 34.50 25.38
C TYR A 157 -10.22 35.15 24.85
N ARG A 158 -10.38 36.21 24.07
CA ARG A 158 -9.28 37.10 23.66
C ARG A 158 -9.22 38.26 24.65
N PRO A 159 -8.13 38.44 25.42
CA PRO A 159 -8.01 39.60 26.30
C PRO A 159 -8.07 40.87 25.46
N ALA A 160 -8.77 41.89 25.95
CA ALA A 160 -8.79 43.19 25.31
C ALA A 160 -7.36 43.75 25.28
N ARG A 161 -6.94 44.28 24.12
CA ARG A 161 -5.57 44.81 23.98
C ARG A 161 -5.41 46.03 24.88
N GLU A 162 -4.27 46.13 25.55
CA GLU A 162 -3.89 47.33 26.28
C GLU A 162 -3.13 48.26 25.34
N LEU A 163 -3.50 49.54 25.34
CA LEU A 163 -2.92 50.59 24.52
C LEU A 163 -2.24 51.62 25.42
N GLU A 164 -1.06 52.08 25.02
CA GLU A 164 -0.42 53.21 25.70
C GLU A 164 -1.08 54.53 25.28
N CYS A 165 -1.46 55.33 26.27
CA CYS A 165 -1.96 56.67 26.02
C CYS A 165 -0.83 57.59 25.53
N PRO A 166 -0.98 58.29 24.38
CA PRO A 166 0.08 59.14 23.83
C PRO A 166 0.33 60.44 24.62
N LYS A 167 -0.47 60.73 25.65
CA LYS A 167 -0.37 61.94 26.48
C LYS A 167 0.28 61.66 27.83
N CYS A 168 -0.22 60.68 28.59
CA CYS A 168 0.31 60.30 29.91
C CYS A 168 1.22 59.06 29.90
N LYS A 169 1.27 58.30 28.79
CA LYS A 169 1.96 56.99 28.68
C LYS A 169 1.45 55.91 29.63
N GLU A 170 0.24 56.06 30.16
CA GLU A 170 -0.43 55.03 30.94
C GLU A 170 -0.99 53.93 30.02
N SER A 171 -0.94 52.68 30.49
CA SER A 171 -1.54 51.53 29.82
C SER A 171 -3.04 51.50 30.08
N VAL A 172 -3.85 51.73 29.05
CA VAL A 172 -5.31 51.79 29.13
C VAL A 172 -5.91 50.74 28.21
N VAL A 173 -7.00 50.10 28.61
CA VAL A 173 -7.66 49.09 27.76
C VAL A 173 -8.17 49.74 26.46
N GLN A 174 -8.01 49.07 25.33
CA GLN A 174 -8.32 49.59 23.99
C GLN A 174 -9.70 50.26 23.88
N HIS A 175 -10.72 49.70 24.53
CA HIS A 175 -12.09 50.22 24.48
C HIS A 175 -12.32 51.42 25.41
N GLU A 176 -11.43 51.68 26.37
CA GLU A 176 -11.51 52.79 27.32
C GLU A 176 -10.61 53.98 26.93
N LEU A 177 -9.73 53.82 25.93
CA LEU A 177 -8.76 54.85 25.56
C LEU A 177 -9.41 56.20 25.19
N VAL A 178 -10.55 56.18 24.48
CA VAL A 178 -11.30 57.41 24.15
C VAL A 178 -11.82 58.09 25.41
N LYS A 179 -12.38 57.31 26.34
CA LYS A 179 -12.91 57.82 27.61
C LYS A 179 -11.79 58.42 28.46
N HIS A 180 -10.65 57.74 28.54
CA HIS A 180 -9.46 58.23 29.25
C HIS A 180 -8.97 59.57 28.66
N LEU A 181 -8.92 59.70 27.33
CA LEU A 181 -8.54 60.96 26.67
C LEU A 181 -9.53 62.11 26.92
N ILE A 182 -10.83 61.83 27.02
CA ILE A 182 -11.84 62.87 27.31
C ILE A 182 -11.78 63.29 28.78
N ILE A 183 -11.67 62.34 29.72
CA ILE A 183 -11.79 62.62 31.15
C ILE A 183 -10.46 63.10 31.76
N GLU A 184 -9.36 62.41 31.49
CA GLU A 184 -8.06 62.69 32.13
C GLU A 184 -7.26 63.77 31.37
N HIS A 185 -7.56 63.96 30.08
CA HIS A 185 -6.85 64.91 29.21
C HIS A 185 -7.72 66.03 28.67
N ASP A 186 -9.00 66.11 29.08
CA ASP A 186 -9.97 67.16 28.71
C ASP A 186 -9.99 67.45 27.20
N LEU A 187 -9.90 66.39 26.39
CA LEU A 187 -9.94 66.48 24.93
C LEU A 187 -11.39 66.50 24.44
N ASP A 188 -11.65 67.30 23.40
CA ASP A 188 -12.92 67.24 22.69
C ASP A 188 -13.19 65.81 22.18
N PRO A 189 -14.43 65.30 22.27
CA PRO A 189 -14.77 63.94 21.85
C PRO A 189 -14.35 63.61 20.41
N LEU A 190 -14.41 64.58 19.50
CA LEU A 190 -13.99 64.39 18.10
C LEU A 190 -12.47 64.17 18.02
N ASP A 191 -11.70 64.99 18.73
CA ASP A 191 -10.25 64.94 18.76
C ASP A 191 -9.76 63.67 19.46
N ALA A 192 -10.36 63.29 20.58
CA ALA A 192 -10.05 62.05 21.30
C ALA A 192 -10.29 60.81 20.42
N GLY A 193 -11.37 60.79 19.64
CA GLY A 193 -11.66 59.73 18.68
C GLY A 193 -10.63 59.64 17.55
N GLN A 194 -10.24 60.77 16.96
CA GLN A 194 -9.21 60.80 15.92
C GLN A 194 -7.84 60.35 16.44
N LEU A 195 -7.49 60.76 17.66
CA LEU A 195 -6.21 60.44 18.28
C LEU A 195 -6.11 58.95 18.62
N THR A 196 -7.20 58.39 19.16
CA THR A 196 -7.36 56.94 19.38
C THR A 196 -7.27 56.17 18.07
N GLY A 197 -7.95 56.62 17.01
CA GLY A 197 -7.89 56.01 15.69
C GLY A 197 -6.48 55.99 15.09
N LYS A 198 -5.66 57.03 15.32
CA LYS A 198 -4.25 57.08 14.91
C LYS A 198 -3.37 56.09 15.69
N VAL A 199 -3.68 55.82 16.97
CA VAL A 199 -2.97 54.81 17.77
C VAL A 199 -3.36 53.41 17.32
N MET A 200 -4.66 53.14 17.14
CA MET A 200 -5.13 51.82 16.70
C MET A 200 -4.66 51.47 15.28
N ARG A 201 -4.63 52.44 14.36
CA ARG A 201 -4.17 52.21 12.98
C ARG A 201 -2.69 51.83 12.90
N ARG A 202 -1.85 52.38 13.79
CA ARG A 202 -0.42 52.02 13.87
C ARG A 202 -0.23 50.55 14.22
N LEU A 203 -1.06 50.00 15.10
CA LEU A 203 -0.99 48.59 15.49
C LEU A 203 -1.40 47.65 14.36
N TRP A 204 -2.33 48.06 13.51
CA TRP A 204 -2.74 47.24 12.36
C TRP A 204 -1.69 47.24 11.25
N SER A 205 -0.95 48.34 11.06
CA SER A 205 0.15 48.39 10.08
C SER A 205 1.42 47.65 10.52
N GLU A 206 1.55 47.29 11.80
CA GLU A 206 2.69 46.52 12.33
C GLU A 206 2.41 45.01 12.40
N GLU A 207 1.16 44.57 12.16
CA GLU A 207 0.75 43.15 12.17
C GLU A 207 0.69 42.51 10.76
N GLU A 208 1.00 43.27 9.69
CA GLU A 208 1.24 42.77 8.32
C GLU A 208 2.74 42.66 8.01
#